data_AF-A0A3C0IMD4-F1
#
_entry.id   AF-A0A3C0IMD4-F1
#
_cell.length_a   1.000
_cell.length_b   1.000
_cell.length_c   1.000
_cell.angle_alpha   90.00
_cell.angle_beta   90.00
_cell.angle_gamma   90.00
#
_symmetry.space_group_name_H-M   'P 1'
#
loop_
_entity.id
_entity.type
_entity.pdbx_description
1 polymer ?
#
loop_
_entity_poly.entity_id
_entity_poly.type
_entity_poly.pdbx_seq_one_letter_code
_entity_poly.pdbx_strand_id
1 'polypeptide(L)'
;MKQILAVVLTTMILSVTANAQRREYPASDFPTAPTTGGFQWNKTFVGGSLGLGFGSGTFNLITNPEIGYSLAEWVDVGMVFNIGYFSQRI
;
A
#
# COMPACT_ATOMS: atom_id res chain seq x y z
N MET A 1 -25.81 17.26 8.30
CA MET A 1 -26.13 15.83 8.03
C MET A 1 -25.18 15.18 7.02
N LYS A 2 -24.97 15.74 5.82
CA LYS A 2 -24.05 15.17 4.80
C LYS A 2 -22.59 15.02 5.27
N GLN A 3 -22.11 15.94 6.11
CA GLN A 3 -20.75 15.91 6.67
C GLN A 3 -20.55 14.78 7.70
N ILE A 4 -21.57 14.46 8.49
CA ILE A 4 -21.53 13.36 9.46
C ILE A 4 -21.53 12.01 8.72
N LEU A 5 -22.32 11.90 7.66
CA LEU A 5 -22.35 10.72 6.81
C LEU A 5 -21.00 10.46 6.13
N ALA A 6 -20.31 11.52 5.68
CA ALA A 6 -18.98 11.41 5.08
C ALA A 6 -17.93 10.90 6.08
N VAL A 7 -17.93 11.41 7.32
CA VAL A 7 -16.99 10.99 8.37
C VAL A 7 -17.19 9.52 8.76
N VAL A 8 -18.44 9.06 8.86
CA VAL A 8 -18.77 7.65 9.15
C VAL A 8 -18.32 6.74 8.01
N LEU A 9 -18.52 7.16 6.76
CA LEU A 9 -18.13 6.38 5.59
C LEU A 9 -16.59 6.25 5.49
N THR A 10 -15.85 7.32 5.77
CA THR A 10 -14.37 7.30 5.74
C THR A 10 -13.79 6.42 6.85
N THR A 11 -14.36 6.47 8.06
CA THR A 11 -13.91 5.61 9.18
C THR A 11 -14.21 4.14 8.94
N MET A 12 -15.32 3.81 8.28
CA MET A 12 -15.61 2.44 7.84
C MET A 12 -14.58 1.93 6.83
N ILE A 13 -14.21 2.72 5.82
CA ILE A 13 -13.27 2.28 4.77
C ILE A 13 -11.87 2.00 5.35
N LEU A 14 -11.39 2.84 6.29
CA LEU A 14 -10.09 2.63 6.96
C LEU A 14 -10.07 1.34 7.79
N SER A 15 -11.18 0.99 8.45
CA SER A 15 -11.28 -0.24 9.26
C SER A 15 -11.24 -1.53 8.43
N VAL A 16 -11.68 -1.49 7.16
CA VAL A 16 -11.58 -2.62 6.23
C VAL A 16 -10.14 -2.83 5.75
N THR A 17 -9.38 -1.76 5.54
CA THR A 17 -7.96 -1.87 5.14
C THR A 17 -7.05 -2.41 6.24
N ALA A 18 -7.33 -2.09 7.51
CA ALA A 18 -6.57 -2.60 8.66
C ALA A 18 -6.74 -4.12 8.87
N ASN A 19 -7.89 -4.69 8.50
CA ASN A 19 -8.18 -6.12 8.65
C ASN A 19 -7.83 -6.96 7.41
N ALA A 20 -7.58 -6.33 6.25
CA ALA A 20 -7.18 -7.04 5.03
C ALA A 20 -5.76 -7.63 5.10
N GLN A 21 -4.96 -7.24 6.10
CA GLN A 21 -3.57 -7.71 6.27
C GLN A 21 -3.44 -9.04 7.03
N ARG A 22 -4.52 -9.66 7.52
CA ARG A 22 -4.44 -10.94 8.24
C ARG A 22 -5.02 -12.09 7.42
N ARG A 23 -4.26 -12.57 6.42
CA ARG A 23 -4.45 -13.91 5.86
C ARG A 23 -3.49 -14.87 6.55
N GLU A 24 -4.01 -15.64 7.48
CA GLU A 24 -3.37 -16.85 8.00
C GLU A 24 -3.81 -18.01 7.10
N TYR A 25 -2.89 -18.55 6.30
CA TYR A 25 -3.15 -19.69 5.43
C TYR A 25 -3.00 -20.98 6.26
N PRO A 26 -4.06 -21.79 6.47
CA PRO A 26 -3.90 -23.09 7.11
C PRO A 26 -3.18 -24.04 6.14
N ALA A 27 -1.99 -24.47 6.55
CA ALA A 27 -1.19 -25.44 5.83
C ALA A 27 -1.67 -26.87 6.14
N SER A 28 -2.63 -27.40 5.38
CA SER A 28 -2.85 -28.87 5.43
C SER A 28 -3.45 -29.57 4.20
N ASP A 29 -4.12 -28.92 3.25
CA ASP A 29 -5.06 -29.68 2.39
C ASP A 29 -4.79 -29.69 0.87
N PHE A 30 -3.54 -29.70 0.38
CA PHE A 30 -3.29 -30.05 -1.03
C PHE A 30 -2.03 -30.90 -1.27
N PRO A 31 -2.12 -31.96 -2.10
CA PRO A 31 -1.01 -32.86 -2.38
C PRO A 31 0.09 -32.19 -3.22
N THR A 32 1.32 -32.54 -2.86
CA THR A 32 2.61 -32.07 -3.37
C THR A 32 2.74 -32.21 -4.89
N ALA A 33 2.66 -31.09 -5.61
CA ALA A 33 3.37 -30.92 -6.87
C ALA A 33 4.49 -29.89 -6.62
N PRO A 34 5.76 -30.18 -6.93
CA PRO A 34 6.81 -29.18 -6.80
C PRO A 34 6.48 -28.06 -7.78
N THR A 35 6.14 -26.88 -7.28
CA THR A 35 6.00 -25.69 -8.10
C THR A 35 7.38 -25.30 -8.60
N THR A 36 7.73 -25.90 -9.73
CA THR A 36 8.87 -25.58 -10.60
C THR A 36 9.06 -24.06 -10.73
N GLY A 37 10.31 -23.62 -10.60
CA GLY A 37 10.73 -22.23 -10.49
C GLY A 37 10.06 -21.27 -11.49
N GLY A 38 9.37 -20.28 -10.94
CA GLY A 38 8.70 -19.21 -11.68
C GLY A 38 8.41 -18.03 -10.75
N PHE A 39 7.89 -16.94 -11.34
CA PHE A 39 7.50 -15.75 -10.58
C PHE A 39 6.36 -16.09 -9.60
N GLN A 40 6.56 -15.81 -8.32
CA GLN A 40 5.58 -16.11 -7.27
C GLN A 40 4.88 -14.84 -6.79
N TRP A 41 3.60 -14.67 -7.11
CA TRP A 41 2.82 -13.47 -6.76
C TRP A 41 2.71 -13.21 -5.25
N ASN A 42 2.77 -14.25 -4.43
CA ASN A 42 2.73 -14.14 -2.95
C ASN A 42 4.00 -13.50 -2.37
N LYS A 43 5.09 -13.38 -3.14
CA LYS A 43 6.31 -12.69 -2.76
C LYS A 43 6.33 -11.23 -3.22
N THR A 44 5.32 -10.77 -3.94
CA THR A 44 5.21 -9.37 -4.39
C THR A 44 4.51 -8.53 -3.34
N PHE A 45 5.03 -7.35 -3.05
CA PHE A 45 4.39 -6.35 -2.21
C PHE A 45 4.20 -5.03 -2.96
N VAL A 46 3.15 -4.31 -2.59
CA VAL A 46 2.87 -2.95 -3.08
C VAL A 46 2.64 -2.09 -1.84
N GLY A 47 3.28 -0.93 -1.82
CA GLY A 47 3.23 -0.01 -0.69
C GLY A 47 3.37 1.42 -1.15
N GLY A 48 3.62 2.29 -0.17
CA GLY A 48 4.04 3.64 -0.44
C GLY A 48 3.78 4.60 0.69
N SER A 49 4.26 5.82 0.52
CA SER A 49 4.05 6.91 1.48
C SER A 49 3.40 8.13 0.83
N LEU A 50 2.75 8.93 1.68
CA LEU A 50 2.08 10.17 1.32
C LEU A 50 2.56 11.27 2.27
N GLY A 51 2.98 12.40 1.72
CA GLY A 51 3.35 13.61 2.46
C GLY A 51 2.50 14.79 1.99
N LEU A 52 1.92 15.53 2.93
CA LEU A 52 1.17 16.76 2.67
C LEU A 52 1.88 17.93 3.33
N GLY A 53 2.06 19.03 2.61
CA GLY A 53 2.64 20.28 3.10
C GLY A 53 1.70 21.45 2.87
N PHE A 54 1.47 22.25 3.90
CA PHE A 54 0.61 23.43 3.84
C PHE A 54 1.42 24.66 4.26
N GLY A 55 1.26 25.76 3.53
CA GLY A 55 1.85 27.05 3.86
C GLY A 55 0.97 28.19 3.35
N SER A 56 1.29 29.43 3.73
CA SER A 56 0.51 30.60 3.30
C SER A 56 0.58 30.74 1.77
N GLY A 57 -0.53 30.43 1.08
CA GLY A 57 -0.60 30.42 -0.38
C GLY A 57 0.10 29.23 -1.05
N THR A 58 0.59 28.23 -0.31
CA THR A 58 1.30 27.08 -0.88
C THR A 58 0.72 25.75 -0.43
N PHE A 59 0.59 24.80 -1.35
CA PHE A 59 0.18 23.42 -1.09
C PHE A 59 1.13 22.45 -1.80
N ASN A 60 1.61 21.46 -1.05
CA ASN A 60 2.58 20.47 -1.52
C ASN A 60 2.01 19.07 -1.24
N LEU A 61 2.13 18.18 -2.21
CA LEU A 61 1.76 16.78 -2.11
C LEU A 61 2.94 15.94 -2.64
N ILE A 62 3.46 15.05 -1.82
CA ILE A 62 4.52 14.12 -2.19
C ILE A 62 3.97 12.71 -2.04
N THR A 63 4.08 11.89 -3.07
CA THR A 63 3.72 10.47 -3.01
C THR A 63 4.92 9.62 -3.37
N ASN A 64 5.02 8.45 -2.74
CA ASN A 64 6.06 7.48 -3.03
C ASN A 64 5.44 6.09 -3.20
N PRO A 65 4.69 5.80 -4.27
CA PRO A 65 4.26 4.43 -4.54
C PRO A 65 5.48 3.51 -4.70
N GLU A 66 5.37 2.31 -4.15
CA GLU A 66 6.41 1.28 -4.13
C GLU A 66 5.85 -0.05 -4.62
N ILE A 67 6.65 -0.77 -5.40
CA ILE A 67 6.43 -2.16 -5.75
C ILE A 67 7.71 -2.96 -5.52
N GLY A 68 7.61 -4.10 -4.86
CA GLY A 68 8.77 -4.95 -4.60
C GLY A 68 8.46 -6.43 -4.54
N TYR A 69 9.52 -7.21 -4.38
CA TYR A 69 9.54 -8.66 -4.43
C TYR A 69 10.52 -9.23 -3.40
N SER A 70 10.06 -10.17 -2.59
CA SER A 70 10.89 -10.88 -1.60
C SER A 70 11.67 -12.02 -2.24
N LEU A 71 12.98 -11.83 -2.40
CA LEU A 71 13.87 -12.87 -2.92
C LEU A 71 14.03 -13.99 -1.89
N ALA A 72 14.19 -13.64 -0.61
CA ALA A 72 14.23 -14.55 0.54
C ALA A 72 13.57 -13.92 1.77
N GLU A 73 13.40 -14.68 2.85
CA GLU A 73 12.81 -14.18 4.11
C GLU A 73 13.59 -13.00 4.74
N TRP A 74 14.81 -12.75 4.29
CA TRP A 74 15.71 -11.71 4.79
C TRP A 74 16.03 -10.62 3.76
N VAL A 75 15.56 -10.73 2.51
CA VAL A 75 15.87 -9.74 1.47
C VAL A 75 14.74 -9.51 0.49
N ASP A 76 14.43 -8.22 0.35
CA ASP A 76 13.47 -7.66 -0.57
C ASP A 76 14.17 -6.77 -1.59
N VAL A 77 13.65 -6.75 -2.81
CA VAL A 77 14.06 -5.80 -3.85
C VAL A 77 12.83 -5.07 -4.36
N GLY A 78 12.94 -3.76 -4.61
CA GLY A 78 11.80 -2.97 -5.02
C GLY A 78 12.17 -1.74 -5.82
N MET A 79 11.15 -1.15 -6.45
CA MET A 79 11.20 0.13 -7.13
C MET A 79 10.25 1.09 -6.43
N VAL A 80 10.75 2.29 -6.15
CA VAL A 80 9.98 3.38 -5.55
C VAL A 80 9.95 4.54 -6.53
N PHE A 81 8.76 5.11 -6.74
CA PHE A 81 8.59 6.28 -7.60
C PHE A 81 8.30 7.50 -6.74
N ASN A 82 9.17 8.51 -6.77
CA ASN A 82 8.93 9.77 -6.06
C ASN A 82 8.16 10.74 -6.97
N ILE A 83 6.95 11.14 -6.56
CA ILE A 83 6.08 12.02 -7.33
C ILE A 83 5.71 13.22 -6.46
N GLY A 84 6.02 14.43 -6.93
CA GLY A 84 5.71 15.67 -6.24
C GLY A 84 4.69 16.52 -7.02
N TYR A 85 3.72 17.07 -6.32
CA TYR A 85 2.82 18.12 -6.79
C TYR A 85 2.98 19.35 -5.91
N PHE A 86 3.20 20.50 -6.53
CA PHE A 86 3.36 21.79 -5.87
C PHE A 86 2.40 22.80 -6.48
N SER A 87 1.68 23.51 -5.64
CA SER A 87 0.76 24.58 -6.02
C SER A 87 1.06 25.82 -5.18
N GLN A 88 1.28 26.94 -5.84
CA GLN A 88 1.46 28.24 -5.21
C GLN A 88 0.46 29.22 -5.81
N ARG A 89 -0.31 29.86 -4.93
CA ARG A 89 -1.16 30.98 -5.27
C ARG A 89 -0.41 32.26 -4.89
N ILE A 90 0.02 33.00 -5.90
CA ILE A 90 0.57 34.36 -5.78
C ILE A 90 -0.59 35.33 -5.58
#